data_AF-A0A920QA97-F1
#
_entry.id   AF-A0A920QA97-F1
#
_cell.length_a   1.000
_cell.length_b   1.000
_cell.length_c   1.000
_cell.angle_alpha   90.00
_cell.angle_beta   90.00
_cell.angle_gamma   90.00
#
_symmetry.space_group_name_H-M   'P 1'
#
loop_
_entity.id
_entity.type
_entity.pdbx_description
1 polymer ?
#
loop_
_entity_poly.entity_id
_entity_poly.type
_entity_poly.pdbx_seq_one_letter_code
_entity_poly.pdbx_strand_id
1 'polypeptide(L)'
;MINELKNSGLRGLGGAGFPAGTKWEIVKKFPAPRLLAVNIDEGEPGTFKDRYFLETDPHRFLEGSLIAAWAVGIEEIYLYLRDEYAAGHEILRSEIQKIEGFF
;
A
#
# COMPACT_ATOMS: atom_id res chain seq x y z
N MET A 1 10.20 -3.16 13.18
CA MET A 1 9.36 -3.40 11.99
C MET A 1 10.11 -3.89 10.74
N ILE A 2 11.07 -3.15 10.17
CA ILE A 2 11.73 -3.58 8.90
C ILE A 2 12.48 -4.91 9.06
N ASN A 3 13.10 -5.16 10.21
CA ASN A 3 13.79 -6.43 10.48
C ASN A 3 12.81 -7.61 10.53
N GLU A 4 11.63 -7.40 11.12
CA GLU A 4 10.54 -8.36 11.18
C GLU A 4 10.02 -8.67 9.76
N LEU A 5 9.91 -7.66 8.90
CA LEU A 5 9.55 -7.83 7.48
C LEU A 5 10.62 -8.57 6.66
N LYS A 6 11.90 -8.42 7.01
CA LYS A 6 12.98 -9.20 6.40
C LYS A 6 12.93 -10.66 6.86
N ASN A 7 12.73 -10.88 8.16
CA ASN A 7 12.68 -12.21 8.76
C ASN A 7 11.46 -13.02 8.31
N SER A 8 10.35 -12.37 7.94
CA SER A 8 9.17 -13.06 7.39
C SER A 8 9.39 -13.62 5.99
N GLY A 9 10.44 -13.20 5.28
CA GLY A 9 10.69 -13.61 3.91
C GLY A 9 9.70 -13.04 2.89
N LEU A 10 8.92 -12.01 3.25
CA LEU A 10 7.92 -11.42 2.37
C LEU A 10 8.56 -10.90 1.08
N ARG A 11 7.94 -11.25 -0.06
CA ARG A 11 8.33 -10.81 -1.41
C ARG A 11 7.23 -9.95 -2.02
N GLY A 12 7.60 -9.09 -2.97
CA GLY A 12 6.66 -8.26 -3.71
C GLY A 12 5.64 -9.09 -4.49
N LEU A 13 4.36 -8.75 -4.31
CA LEU A 13 3.20 -9.51 -4.84
C LEU A 13 2.80 -9.14 -6.28
N GLY A 14 3.52 -8.21 -6.94
CA GLY A 14 3.21 -7.77 -8.29
C GLY A 14 3.73 -8.69 -9.40
N GLY A 15 4.97 -9.20 -9.28
CA GLY A 15 5.55 -10.08 -10.30
C GLY A 15 7.07 -10.19 -10.25
N ALA A 16 7.76 -9.11 -9.85
CA ALA A 16 9.23 -9.10 -9.72
C ALA A 16 9.74 -9.92 -8.51
N GLY A 17 8.88 -10.27 -7.54
CA GLY A 17 9.25 -11.10 -6.39
C GLY A 17 10.37 -10.54 -5.51
N PHE A 18 10.64 -9.23 -5.58
CA PHE A 18 11.73 -8.59 -4.84
C PHE A 18 11.44 -8.60 -3.32
N PRO A 19 12.42 -8.87 -2.43
CA PRO A 19 12.19 -8.90 -0.98
C PRO A 19 11.68 -7.56 -0.44
N ALA A 20 10.51 -7.57 0.20
CA ALA A 20 9.83 -6.35 0.66
C ALA A 20 10.65 -5.60 1.72
N GLY A 21 11.19 -6.31 2.71
CA GLY A 21 12.03 -5.72 3.76
C GLY A 21 13.30 -5.03 3.24
N THR A 22 13.95 -5.62 2.23
CA THR A 22 15.11 -5.00 1.58
C THR A 22 14.72 -3.73 0.83
N LYS A 23 13.59 -3.75 0.10
CA LYS A 23 13.07 -2.57 -0.60
C LYS A 23 12.83 -1.42 0.37
N TRP A 24 12.16 -1.70 1.50
CA TRP A 24 11.84 -0.69 2.51
C TRP A 24 13.10 -0.12 3.18
N GLU A 25 14.08 -0.98 3.46
CA GLU A 25 15.38 -0.52 4.00
C GLU A 25 16.12 0.40 3.04
N ILE A 26 16.12 0.08 1.74
CA ILE A 26 16.75 0.93 0.71
C ILE A 26 16.12 2.33 0.75
N VAL A 27 14.78 2.41 0.72
CA VAL A 27 14.06 3.70 0.75
C VAL A 27 14.36 4.48 2.04
N LYS A 28 14.39 3.81 3.19
CA LYS A 28 14.65 4.46 4.49
C LYS A 28 16.03 5.13 4.58
N LYS A 29 17.02 4.71 3.77
CA LYS A 29 18.36 5.30 3.75
C LYS A 29 18.45 6.64 3.02
N PHE A 30 17.45 6.99 2.21
CA PHE A 30 17.40 8.28 1.53
C PHE A 30 16.90 9.39 2.47
N PRO A 31 17.35 10.64 2.26
CA PRO A 31 16.84 11.79 3.00
C PRO A 31 15.34 12.01 2.73
N ALA A 32 14.68 12.67 3.67
CA ALA A 32 13.31 13.15 3.49
C ALA A 32 13.24 14.29 2.44
N PRO A 33 12.09 14.48 1.75
CA PRO A 33 10.86 13.72 1.92
C PRO A 33 10.87 12.37 1.20
N ARG A 34 10.16 11.38 1.75
CA ARG A 34 10.00 10.03 1.18
C ARG A 34 8.52 9.79 0.94
N LEU A 35 8.20 9.28 -0.25
CA LEU A 35 6.83 9.09 -0.73
C LEU A 35 6.54 7.61 -0.95
N LEU A 36 5.29 7.21 -0.70
CA LEU A 36 4.81 5.85 -0.97
C LEU A 36 3.75 5.89 -2.07
N ALA A 37 4.03 5.29 -3.22
CA ALA A 37 3.01 4.99 -4.21
C ALA A 37 2.52 3.55 -4.03
N VAL A 38 1.21 3.39 -3.82
CA VAL A 38 0.56 2.08 -3.73
C VAL A 38 -0.18 1.82 -5.04
N ASN A 39 0.21 0.75 -5.72
CA ASN A 39 -0.37 0.37 -7.00
C ASN A 39 -1.61 -0.52 -6.79
N ILE A 40 -2.78 -0.06 -7.23
CA ILE A 40 -4.07 -0.75 -7.20
C ILE A 40 -4.70 -0.79 -8.60
N ASP A 41 -3.88 -0.70 -9.65
CA ASP A 41 -4.32 -0.71 -11.05
C ASP A 41 -4.86 -2.08 -11.46
N GLU A 42 -4.12 -3.15 -11.16
CA GLU A 42 -4.49 -4.52 -11.53
C GLU A 42 -4.93 -4.65 -13.00
N GLY A 43 -4.25 -3.95 -13.93
CA GLY A 43 -4.58 -3.97 -15.35
C GLY A 43 -4.29 -5.28 -16.10
N GLU A 44 -3.63 -6.25 -15.46
CA GLU A 44 -3.24 -7.51 -16.07
C GLU A 44 -4.43 -8.48 -16.20
N PRO A 45 -4.71 -9.02 -17.41
CA PRO A 45 -5.85 -9.91 -17.62
C PRO A 45 -5.85 -11.12 -16.67
N GLY A 46 -6.96 -11.33 -15.99
CA GLY A 46 -7.13 -12.44 -15.04
C GLY A 46 -6.72 -12.14 -13.60
N THR A 47 -6.21 -10.94 -13.32
CA THR A 47 -5.89 -10.50 -11.96
C THR A 47 -7.07 -9.71 -11.39
N PHE A 48 -7.51 -10.05 -10.17
CA PHE A 48 -8.67 -9.42 -9.50
C PHE A 48 -8.53 -9.40 -7.95
N LYS A 49 -7.34 -9.72 -7.43
CA LYS A 49 -7.06 -9.85 -5.99
C LYS A 49 -7.10 -8.47 -5.31
N ASP A 50 -6.56 -7.43 -5.94
CA ASP A 50 -6.43 -6.10 -5.35
C ASP A 50 -7.81 -5.45 -5.28
N ARG A 51 -8.60 -5.60 -6.35
CA ARG A 51 -10.02 -5.21 -6.35
C ARG A 51 -10.79 -5.95 -5.25
N TYR A 52 -10.63 -7.27 -5.16
CA TYR A 52 -11.35 -8.08 -4.17
C TYR A 52 -11.05 -7.63 -2.74
N PHE A 53 -9.78 -7.44 -2.39
CA PHE A 53 -9.41 -6.97 -1.05
C PHE A 53 -9.91 -5.56 -0.78
N LEU A 54 -9.82 -4.65 -1.77
CA LEU A 54 -10.31 -3.30 -1.60
C LEU A 54 -11.82 -3.24 -1.33
N GLU A 55 -12.60 -4.06 -2.04
CA GLU A 55 -14.06 -4.09 -1.91
C GLU A 55 -14.56 -4.85 -0.67
N THR A 56 -13.77 -5.78 -0.12
CA THR A 56 -14.20 -6.64 1.00
C THR A 56 -13.55 -6.33 2.35
N ASP A 57 -12.29 -5.86 2.36
CA ASP A 57 -11.54 -5.55 3.57
C ASP A 57 -10.56 -4.37 3.32
N PRO A 58 -11.08 -3.16 3.07
CA PRO A 58 -10.26 -1.99 2.75
C PRO A 58 -9.33 -1.57 3.88
N HIS A 59 -9.72 -1.83 5.15
CA HIS A 59 -8.90 -1.42 6.29
C HIS A 59 -7.60 -2.21 6.40
N ARG A 60 -7.59 -3.51 6.05
CA ARG A 60 -6.34 -4.28 6.01
C ARG A 60 -5.31 -3.67 5.07
N PHE A 61 -5.77 -3.15 3.95
CA PHE A 61 -4.94 -2.43 2.98
C PHE A 61 -4.45 -1.07 3.51
N LEU A 62 -5.35 -0.26 4.07
CA LEU A 62 -5.04 1.06 4.61
C LEU A 62 -4.08 0.97 5.80
N GLU A 63 -4.31 0.02 6.72
CA GLU A 63 -3.42 -0.26 7.85
C GLU A 63 -2.03 -0.67 7.38
N GLY A 64 -1.93 -1.56 6.38
CA GLY A 64 -0.65 -1.93 5.78
C GLY A 64 0.11 -0.74 5.20
N SER A 65 -0.61 0.19 4.56
CA SER A 65 -0.04 1.43 4.01
C SER A 65 0.48 2.36 5.10
N LEU A 66 -0.27 2.52 6.20
CA LEU A 66 0.14 3.32 7.36
C LEU A 66 1.33 2.70 8.10
N ILE A 67 1.36 1.37 8.26
CA ILE A 67 2.50 0.64 8.83
C ILE A 67 3.75 0.87 7.97
N ALA A 68 3.63 0.80 6.65
CA ALA A 68 4.73 1.07 5.73
C ALA A 68 5.24 2.50 5.91
N ALA A 69 4.32 3.47 5.97
CA ALA A 69 4.65 4.87 6.15
C ALA A 69 5.39 5.12 7.47
N TRP A 70 4.88 4.57 8.57
CA TRP A 70 5.54 4.65 9.88
C TRP A 70 6.91 3.98 9.91
N ALA A 71 7.02 2.77 9.35
CA ALA A 71 8.26 1.99 9.39
C ALA A 71 9.39 2.64 8.58
N VAL A 72 9.05 3.24 7.43
CA VAL A 72 9.99 3.84 6.48
C VAL A 72 10.18 5.35 6.74
N GLY A 73 9.22 6.01 7.39
CA GLY A 73 9.19 7.46 7.59
C GLY A 73 8.79 8.21 6.32
N ILE A 74 7.64 7.82 5.76
CA ILE A 74 7.00 8.42 4.59
C ILE A 74 6.12 9.58 5.04
N GLU A 75 6.18 10.73 4.37
CA GLU A 75 5.25 11.84 4.66
C GLU A 75 3.91 11.71 3.95
N GLU A 76 3.90 11.21 2.71
CA GLU A 76 2.67 11.13 1.91
C GLU A 76 2.53 9.80 1.17
N ILE A 77 1.28 9.32 1.14
CA ILE A 77 0.87 8.08 0.48
C ILE A 77 -0.02 8.42 -0.71
N TYR A 78 0.36 7.96 -1.89
CA TYR A 78 -0.39 8.10 -3.13
C TYR A 78 -1.00 6.75 -3.49
N LEU A 79 -2.33 6.67 -3.52
CA LEU A 79 -3.06 5.47 -3.92
C LEU A 79 -3.41 5.58 -5.41
N TYR A 80 -2.76 4.76 -6.24
CA TYR A 80 -3.05 4.70 -7.66
C TYR A 80 -4.13 3.62 -7.92
N LEU A 81 -5.37 4.06 -8.02
CA LEU A 81 -6.52 3.24 -8.38
C LEU A 81 -6.95 3.60 -9.81
N ARG A 82 -7.23 2.58 -10.62
CA ARG A 82 -7.77 2.78 -11.97
C ARG A 82 -9.21 3.29 -11.94
N ASP A 83 -9.54 4.13 -12.91
CA ASP A 83 -10.83 4.82 -12.98
C ASP A 83 -12.02 3.86 -13.16
N GLU A 84 -11.80 2.68 -13.75
CA GLU A 84 -12.85 1.68 -13.97
C GLU A 84 -13.33 1.00 -12.67
N TYR A 85 -12.63 1.20 -11.55
CA TYR A 85 -13.02 0.67 -10.23
C TYR A 85 -13.81 1.71 -9.43
N ALA A 86 -14.98 2.12 -9.97
CA ALA A 86 -15.84 3.15 -9.37
C ALA A 86 -16.19 2.87 -7.88
N ALA A 87 -16.55 1.63 -7.55
CA ALA A 87 -16.81 1.23 -6.16
C ALA A 87 -15.57 1.39 -5.27
N GLY A 88 -14.38 1.03 -5.78
CA GLY A 88 -13.12 1.22 -5.08
C GLY A 88 -12.83 2.69 -4.78
N HIS A 89 -13.15 3.61 -5.70
CA HIS A 89 -13.01 5.05 -5.48
C HIS A 89 -13.93 5.54 -4.35
N GLU A 90 -15.18 5.10 -4.32
CA GLU A 90 -16.13 5.47 -3.27
C GLU A 90 -15.70 4.94 -1.90
N ILE A 91 -15.28 3.67 -1.83
CA ILE A 91 -14.78 3.03 -0.62
C ILE A 91 -13.55 3.79 -0.10
N LEU A 92 -12.53 4.01 -0.94
CA LEU A 92 -11.32 4.71 -0.50
C LEU A 92 -11.63 6.12 0.01
N ARG A 93 -12.47 6.90 -0.70
CA ARG A 93 -12.85 8.24 -0.25
C ARG A 93 -13.56 8.20 1.10
N SER A 94 -14.53 7.31 1.27
CA SER A 94 -15.26 7.13 2.53
C SER A 94 -14.32 6.74 3.67
N GLU A 95 -13.50 5.71 3.49
CA GLU A 95 -12.67 5.17 4.57
C GLU A 95 -11.50 6.08 4.93
N ILE A 96 -10.89 6.76 3.94
CA ILE A 96 -9.85 7.76 4.21
C ILE A 96 -10.43 8.93 5.00
N GLN A 97 -11.60 9.45 4.62
CA GLN A 97 -12.23 10.54 5.35
C GLN A 97 -12.51 10.18 6.81
N LYS A 98 -12.93 8.94 7.08
CA LYS A 98 -13.11 8.46 8.45
C LYS A 98 -11.79 8.44 9.21
N ILE A 99 -10.72 7.91 8.61
CA ILE A 99 -9.38 7.84 9.24
C ILE A 99 -8.86 9.24 9.57
N GLU A 100 -8.96 10.17 8.63
CA GLU A 100 -8.51 11.56 8.82
C GLU A 100 -9.33 12.27 9.89
N GLY A 101 -10.64 12.01 9.99
CA GLY A 101 -11.50 12.61 11.01
C GLY A 101 -11.23 12.16 12.45
N PHE A 102 -10.37 11.17 12.67
CA PHE A 102 -9.95 10.73 14.01
C PHE A 102 -8.72 11.46 14.56
N PHE A 103 -8.02 12.24 13.74
CA PHE A 103 -6.81 13.00 14.13
C PHE A 103 -7.07 14.51 14.09
#